data_AF-A0AA90ZL16-F1
#
_entry.id   AF-A0AA90ZL16-F1
#
_cell.length_a   1.000
_cell.length_b   1.000
_cell.length_c   1.000
_cell.angle_alpha   90.00
_cell.angle_beta   90.00
_cell.angle_gamma   90.00
#
_symmetry.space_group_name_H-M   'P 1'
#
loop_
_entity.id
_entity.type
_entity.pdbx_description
1 polymer ?
#
loop_
_entity_poly.entity_id
_entity_poly.type
_entity_poly.pdbx_seq_one_letter_code
_entity_poly.pdbx_strand_id
1 'polypeptide(L)'
;MKISQKSLLTDDIAKADNDRDALYAGYKKAVEAFLAMPIADMAQAAKILAQHIKDYKINTADQLDKETGLLVNFITDLEDKYSAQVTKLGLTAFVTNMREANERVRTLTLQRTNEKMGVTVGALKAARTASDDAYRALVKMVNALALVYGEKDYTAFIDYANTEITHYKREVLNQKASAPSTSGSSAVDSGSSSTPSGGGSSSGTGSSSSGGSTSGGSSSSGGDNGVIELE
;
A
#
# COMPACT_ATOMS: atom_id res chain seq x y z
N MET A 1 -3.50 -5.57 24.88
CA MET A 1 -4.86 -6.03 24.51
C MET A 1 -4.82 -6.63 23.10
N LYS A 2 -5.53 -7.73 22.85
CA LYS A 2 -5.55 -8.40 21.54
C LYS A 2 -6.70 -7.82 20.72
N ILE A 3 -6.43 -6.79 19.91
CA ILE A 3 -7.44 -6.15 19.07
C ILE A 3 -7.89 -7.17 18.02
N SER A 4 -9.21 -7.41 17.91
CA SER A 4 -9.74 -8.33 16.91
C SER A 4 -9.46 -7.79 15.51
N GLN A 5 -8.78 -8.57 14.67
CA GLN A 5 -8.50 -8.20 13.27
C GLN A 5 -9.66 -8.55 12.31
N LYS A 6 -10.78 -9.08 12.81
CA LYS A 6 -11.99 -9.25 12.00
C LYS A 6 -12.65 -7.89 11.79
N SER A 7 -12.41 -7.26 10.63
CA SER A 7 -13.25 -6.16 10.14
C SER A 7 -14.67 -6.69 9.92
N LEU A 8 -15.67 -5.96 10.44
CA LEU A 8 -17.10 -6.28 10.32
C LEU A 8 -17.52 -6.48 8.85
N LEU A 9 -16.87 -5.75 7.94
CA LEU A 9 -17.04 -5.89 6.49
C LEU A 9 -16.78 -7.31 5.96
N THR A 10 -16.06 -8.17 6.70
CA THR A 10 -15.84 -9.56 6.26
C THR A 10 -17.12 -10.37 6.31
N ASP A 11 -17.92 -10.18 7.36
CA ASP A 11 -19.19 -10.89 7.54
C ASP A 11 -20.26 -10.26 6.64
N ASP A 12 -20.23 -8.92 6.43
CA ASP A 12 -21.10 -8.23 5.47
C ASP A 12 -20.81 -8.61 4.01
N ILE A 13 -19.53 -8.78 3.63
CA ILE A 13 -19.15 -9.32 2.30
C ILE A 13 -19.74 -10.71 2.16
N ALA A 14 -19.52 -11.61 3.12
CA ALA A 14 -20.06 -12.97 3.06
C ALA A 14 -21.59 -12.99 2.98
N LYS A 15 -22.30 -12.06 3.65
CA LYS A 15 -23.75 -11.94 3.51
C LYS A 15 -24.15 -11.50 2.09
N ALA A 16 -23.54 -10.43 1.57
CA ALA A 16 -23.85 -9.92 0.22
C ALA A 16 -23.52 -10.94 -0.88
N ASP A 17 -22.49 -11.75 -0.66
CA ASP A 17 -22.08 -12.89 -1.49
C ASP A 17 -23.16 -13.97 -1.52
N ASN A 18 -23.60 -14.45 -0.36
CA ASN A 18 -24.72 -15.41 -0.26
C ASN A 18 -26.03 -14.87 -0.87
N ASP A 19 -26.34 -13.59 -0.68
CA ASP A 19 -27.54 -12.96 -1.27
C ASP A 19 -27.44 -12.93 -2.81
N ARG A 20 -26.26 -12.61 -3.38
CA ARG A 20 -25.97 -12.64 -4.82
C ARG A 20 -26.11 -14.05 -5.40
N ASP A 21 -25.54 -15.04 -4.73
CA ASP A 21 -25.56 -16.44 -5.14
C ASP A 21 -26.98 -17.01 -5.14
N ALA A 22 -27.77 -16.67 -4.11
CA ALA A 22 -29.18 -17.03 -4.03
C ALA A 22 -30.00 -16.43 -5.19
N LEU A 23 -29.72 -15.18 -5.58
CA LEU A 23 -30.35 -14.52 -6.72
C LEU A 23 -29.96 -15.18 -8.06
N TYR A 24 -28.69 -15.50 -8.27
CA TYR A 24 -28.24 -16.19 -9.48
C TYR A 24 -28.79 -17.63 -9.56
N ALA A 25 -28.80 -18.38 -8.45
CA ALA A 25 -29.41 -19.70 -8.38
C ALA A 25 -30.93 -19.66 -8.59
N GLY A 26 -31.61 -18.64 -8.08
CA GLY A 26 -33.03 -18.38 -8.31
C GLY A 26 -33.33 -18.08 -9.80
N TYR A 27 -32.53 -17.21 -10.41
CA TYR A 27 -32.62 -16.89 -11.85
C TYR A 27 -32.47 -18.14 -12.73
N LYS A 28 -31.47 -19.00 -12.46
CA LYS A 28 -31.29 -20.28 -13.17
C LYS A 28 -32.53 -21.16 -13.08
N LYS A 29 -33.07 -21.37 -11.88
CA LYS A 29 -34.28 -22.18 -11.65
C LYS A 29 -35.50 -21.60 -12.36
N ALA A 30 -35.64 -20.27 -12.40
CA ALA A 30 -36.73 -19.62 -13.11
C ALA A 30 -36.63 -19.88 -14.63
N VAL A 31 -35.44 -19.71 -15.23
CA VAL A 31 -35.20 -20.03 -16.65
C VAL A 31 -35.47 -21.51 -16.94
N GLU A 32 -35.03 -22.43 -16.07
CA GLU A 32 -35.33 -23.86 -16.18
C GLU A 32 -36.85 -24.17 -16.13
N ALA A 33 -37.60 -23.48 -15.28
CA ALA A 33 -39.06 -23.60 -15.23
C ALA A 33 -39.73 -23.11 -16.53
N PHE A 34 -39.27 -21.99 -17.11
CA PHE A 34 -39.78 -21.50 -18.40
C PHE A 34 -39.47 -22.44 -19.57
N LEU A 35 -38.40 -23.24 -19.51
CA LEU A 35 -38.13 -24.29 -20.52
C LEU A 35 -39.14 -25.44 -20.48
N ALA A 36 -39.68 -25.75 -19.30
CA ALA A 36 -40.61 -26.86 -19.09
C ALA A 36 -42.08 -26.48 -19.37
N MET A 37 -42.40 -25.19 -19.53
CA MET A 37 -43.77 -24.74 -19.79
C MET A 37 -44.22 -24.98 -21.25
N PRO A 38 -45.50 -25.36 -21.48
CA PRO A 38 -46.05 -25.63 -22.81
C PRO A 38 -46.35 -24.36 -23.64
N ILE A 39 -45.72 -23.22 -23.32
CA ILE A 39 -45.90 -21.94 -24.01
C ILE A 39 -44.68 -21.73 -24.93
N ALA A 40 -44.82 -22.09 -26.20
CA ALA A 40 -43.73 -22.09 -27.18
C ALA A 40 -42.92 -20.78 -27.19
N ASP A 41 -43.62 -19.65 -27.15
CA ASP A 41 -43.08 -18.29 -27.17
C ASP A 41 -42.19 -17.94 -25.96
N MET A 42 -42.51 -18.49 -24.79
CA MET A 42 -41.72 -18.32 -23.56
C MET A 42 -40.59 -19.34 -23.51
N ALA A 43 -40.86 -20.59 -23.89
CA ALA A 43 -39.85 -21.65 -23.95
C ALA A 43 -38.72 -21.31 -24.95
N GLN A 44 -39.02 -20.63 -26.06
CA GLN A 44 -38.01 -20.11 -26.99
C GLN A 44 -37.12 -19.03 -26.35
N ALA A 45 -37.69 -18.05 -25.66
CA ALA A 45 -36.92 -17.03 -24.94
C ALA A 45 -36.06 -17.66 -23.84
N ALA A 46 -36.60 -18.63 -23.11
CA ALA A 46 -35.88 -19.37 -22.07
C ALA A 46 -34.74 -20.22 -22.64
N LYS A 47 -34.86 -20.80 -23.84
CA LYS A 47 -33.75 -21.51 -24.52
C LYS A 47 -32.55 -20.60 -24.77
N ILE A 48 -32.78 -19.34 -25.14
CA ILE A 48 -31.71 -18.36 -25.36
C ILE A 48 -31.00 -18.05 -24.04
N LEU A 49 -31.75 -17.72 -22.98
CA LEU A 49 -31.18 -17.44 -21.66
C LEU A 49 -30.48 -18.65 -21.02
N ALA A 50 -31.02 -19.86 -21.22
CA ALA A 50 -30.43 -21.10 -20.76
C ALA A 50 -29.10 -21.43 -21.46
N GLN A 51 -28.94 -21.01 -22.73
CA GLN A 51 -27.66 -21.13 -23.42
C GLN A 51 -26.65 -20.11 -22.86
N HIS A 52 -27.05 -18.86 -22.67
CA HIS A 52 -26.21 -17.82 -22.07
C HIS A 52 -25.68 -18.20 -20.67
N ILE A 53 -26.52 -18.78 -19.81
CA ILE A 53 -26.11 -19.38 -18.52
C ILE A 53 -25.01 -20.46 -18.71
N LYS A 54 -25.16 -21.33 -19.71
CA LYS A 54 -24.19 -22.42 -20.00
C LYS A 54 -22.89 -21.91 -20.60
N ASP A 55 -22.92 -20.84 -21.36
CA ASP A 55 -21.75 -20.26 -22.00
C ASP A 55 -20.83 -19.58 -20.98
N TYR A 56 -21.42 -18.87 -20.01
CA TYR A 56 -20.70 -18.18 -18.93
C TYR A 56 -20.11 -19.11 -17.86
N LYS A 57 -20.72 -20.28 -17.61
CA LYS A 57 -20.21 -21.33 -16.69
C LYS A 57 -19.91 -20.82 -15.27
N ILE A 58 -20.64 -19.81 -14.80
CA ILE A 58 -20.44 -19.24 -13.46
C ILE A 58 -20.68 -20.31 -12.41
N ASN A 59 -19.65 -20.55 -11.60
CA ASN A 59 -19.66 -21.37 -10.41
C ASN A 59 -19.56 -20.46 -9.20
N THR A 60 -20.57 -20.50 -8.32
CA THR A 60 -20.62 -19.63 -7.12
C THR A 60 -19.69 -20.09 -5.99
N ALA A 61 -18.91 -21.15 -6.22
CA ALA A 61 -17.85 -21.60 -5.31
C ALA A 61 -16.45 -21.24 -5.83
N ASP A 62 -16.34 -20.40 -6.86
CA ASP A 62 -15.07 -19.88 -7.37
C ASP A 62 -14.54 -18.72 -6.48
N GLN A 63 -13.38 -18.15 -6.83
CA GLN A 63 -12.87 -16.96 -6.16
C GLN A 63 -13.82 -15.76 -6.34
N LEU A 64 -14.17 -15.10 -5.23
CA LEU A 64 -15.01 -13.91 -5.13
C LEU A 64 -14.81 -12.87 -6.25
N ASP A 65 -13.57 -12.45 -6.52
CA ASP A 65 -13.27 -11.42 -7.53
C ASP A 65 -13.53 -11.91 -8.97
N LYS A 66 -13.22 -13.19 -9.24
CA LYS A 66 -13.45 -13.84 -10.54
C LYS A 66 -14.94 -13.93 -10.81
N GLU A 67 -15.71 -14.39 -9.83
CA GLU A 67 -17.17 -14.46 -9.94
C GLU A 67 -17.78 -13.07 -10.09
N THR A 68 -17.37 -12.10 -9.27
CA THR A 68 -17.84 -10.70 -9.36
C THR A 68 -17.67 -10.15 -10.77
N GLY A 69 -16.50 -10.38 -11.39
CA GLY A 69 -16.22 -9.96 -12.77
C GLY A 69 -17.02 -10.71 -13.83
N LEU A 70 -17.22 -12.02 -13.67
CA LEU A 70 -18.09 -12.81 -14.56
C LEU A 70 -19.55 -12.35 -14.47
N LEU A 71 -20.06 -12.09 -13.27
CA LEU A 71 -21.42 -11.63 -13.05
C LEU A 71 -21.66 -10.21 -13.56
N VAL A 72 -20.68 -9.30 -13.52
CA VAL A 72 -20.80 -7.98 -14.20
C VAL A 72 -21.11 -8.18 -15.69
N ASN A 73 -20.29 -8.97 -16.39
CA ASN A 73 -20.45 -9.17 -17.84
C ASN A 73 -21.75 -9.93 -18.17
N PHE A 74 -22.08 -10.96 -17.37
CA PHE A 74 -23.31 -11.74 -17.50
C PHE A 74 -24.56 -10.85 -17.34
N ILE A 75 -24.59 -10.00 -16.30
CA ILE A 75 -25.71 -9.08 -16.04
C ILE A 75 -25.81 -8.03 -17.14
N THR A 76 -24.68 -7.47 -17.59
CA THR A 76 -24.66 -6.51 -18.72
C THR A 76 -25.24 -7.12 -19.99
N ASP A 77 -24.88 -8.37 -20.32
CA ASP A 77 -25.50 -9.09 -21.45
C ASP A 77 -27.02 -9.27 -21.30
N LEU A 78 -27.52 -9.47 -20.06
CA LEU A 78 -28.95 -9.59 -19.77
C LEU A 78 -29.69 -8.24 -19.84
N GLU A 79 -29.06 -7.15 -19.42
CA GLU A 79 -29.60 -5.79 -19.48
C GLU A 79 -29.56 -5.19 -20.89
N ASP A 80 -28.58 -5.59 -21.72
CA ASP A 80 -28.43 -5.15 -23.11
C ASP A 80 -29.02 -6.16 -24.11
N LYS A 81 -28.26 -7.23 -24.41
CA LYS A 81 -28.45 -8.14 -25.55
C LYS A 81 -29.68 -9.04 -25.39
N TYR A 82 -30.01 -9.42 -24.15
CA TYR A 82 -31.12 -10.32 -23.84
C TYR A 82 -32.29 -9.64 -23.10
N SER A 83 -32.30 -8.31 -23.07
CA SER A 83 -33.32 -7.47 -22.40
C SER A 83 -34.76 -7.81 -22.80
N ALA A 84 -34.99 -8.11 -24.08
CA ALA A 84 -36.29 -8.51 -24.61
C ALA A 84 -36.74 -9.87 -24.03
N GLN A 85 -35.84 -10.85 -23.92
CA GLN A 85 -36.10 -12.18 -23.36
C GLN A 85 -36.32 -12.08 -21.85
N VAL A 86 -35.48 -11.33 -21.13
CA VAL A 86 -35.62 -11.05 -19.69
C VAL A 86 -36.99 -10.42 -19.40
N THR A 87 -37.39 -9.41 -20.19
CA THR A 87 -38.70 -8.75 -20.04
C THR A 87 -39.86 -9.68 -20.38
N LYS A 88 -39.77 -10.46 -21.48
CA LYS A 88 -40.82 -11.42 -21.90
C LYS A 88 -41.09 -12.51 -20.86
N LEU A 89 -40.08 -12.86 -20.06
CA LEU A 89 -40.19 -13.84 -18.97
C LEU A 89 -40.39 -13.20 -17.58
N GLY A 90 -40.52 -11.88 -17.48
CA GLY A 90 -40.68 -11.17 -16.20
C GLY A 90 -39.47 -11.27 -15.25
N LEU A 91 -38.28 -11.57 -15.78
CA LEU A 91 -37.07 -11.81 -14.99
C LEU A 91 -36.32 -10.51 -14.61
N THR A 92 -36.79 -9.34 -15.05
CA THR A 92 -36.14 -8.04 -14.81
C THR A 92 -35.82 -7.81 -13.33
N ALA A 93 -36.72 -8.18 -12.41
CA ALA A 93 -36.48 -8.05 -10.97
C ALA A 93 -35.30 -8.91 -10.48
N PHE A 94 -35.10 -10.12 -11.02
CA PHE A 94 -33.93 -10.94 -10.70
C PHE A 94 -32.64 -10.28 -11.18
N VAL A 95 -32.61 -9.79 -12.42
CA VAL A 95 -31.42 -9.13 -13.00
C VAL A 95 -31.06 -7.87 -12.21
N THR A 96 -32.03 -7.00 -11.91
CA THR A 96 -31.82 -5.78 -11.11
C THR A 96 -31.25 -6.09 -9.72
N ASN A 97 -31.86 -7.03 -8.98
CA ASN A 97 -31.38 -7.38 -7.63
C ASN A 97 -30.00 -8.05 -7.67
N MET A 98 -29.73 -8.88 -8.69
CA MET A 98 -28.43 -9.52 -8.88
C MET A 98 -27.34 -8.49 -9.16
N ARG A 99 -27.64 -7.44 -9.94
CA ARG A 99 -26.74 -6.31 -10.19
C ARG A 99 -26.40 -5.60 -8.88
N GLU A 100 -27.41 -5.22 -8.10
CA GLU A 100 -27.23 -4.52 -6.82
C GLU A 100 -26.48 -5.36 -5.78
N ALA A 101 -26.72 -6.67 -5.72
CA ALA A 101 -25.98 -7.57 -4.84
C ALA A 101 -24.50 -7.67 -5.26
N ASN A 102 -24.23 -7.78 -6.56
CA ASN A 102 -22.86 -7.83 -7.08
C ASN A 102 -22.10 -6.50 -6.88
N GLU A 103 -22.77 -5.36 -7.09
CA GLU A 103 -22.24 -4.02 -6.77
C GLU A 103 -21.93 -3.87 -5.27
N ARG A 104 -22.77 -4.44 -4.38
CA ARG A 104 -22.57 -4.43 -2.93
C ARG A 104 -21.33 -5.24 -2.52
N VAL A 105 -21.16 -6.45 -3.04
CA VAL A 105 -19.95 -7.28 -2.83
C VAL A 105 -18.69 -6.51 -3.27
N ARG A 106 -18.72 -5.93 -4.47
CA ARG A 106 -17.61 -5.13 -5.03
C ARG A 106 -17.28 -3.91 -4.14
N THR A 107 -18.30 -3.20 -3.67
CA THR A 107 -18.16 -2.01 -2.83
C THR A 107 -17.56 -2.34 -1.46
N LEU A 108 -18.12 -3.33 -0.76
CA LEU A 108 -17.62 -3.76 0.55
C LEU A 108 -16.19 -4.29 0.48
N THR A 109 -15.85 -5.03 -0.59
CA THR A 109 -14.48 -5.54 -0.82
C THR A 109 -13.47 -4.40 -1.02
N LEU A 110 -13.86 -3.34 -1.74
CA LEU A 110 -13.05 -2.14 -1.92
C LEU A 110 -12.91 -1.34 -0.61
N GLN A 111 -14.00 -1.17 0.15
CA GLN A 111 -13.97 -0.53 1.48
C GLN A 111 -13.04 -1.26 2.45
N ARG A 112 -13.15 -2.60 2.55
CA ARG A 112 -12.26 -3.44 3.38
C ARG A 112 -10.79 -3.32 2.98
N THR A 113 -10.51 -3.12 1.69
CA THR A 113 -9.14 -2.89 1.20
C THR A 113 -8.63 -1.52 1.65
N ASN A 114 -9.45 -0.48 1.52
CA ASN A 114 -9.11 0.88 1.96
C ASN A 114 -8.93 0.99 3.48
N GLU A 115 -9.79 0.34 4.27
CA GLU A 115 -9.62 0.24 5.74
C GLU A 115 -8.27 -0.36 6.12
N LYS A 116 -7.92 -1.52 5.52
CA LYS A 116 -6.64 -2.20 5.78
C LYS A 116 -5.45 -1.31 5.43
N MET A 117 -5.48 -0.63 4.28
CA MET A 117 -4.43 0.32 3.91
C MET A 117 -4.30 1.46 4.94
N GLY A 118 -5.42 2.05 5.35
CA GLY A 118 -5.43 3.12 6.36
C GLY A 118 -4.87 2.68 7.71
N VAL A 119 -5.26 1.49 8.18
CA VAL A 119 -4.74 0.89 9.44
C VAL A 119 -3.24 0.64 9.35
N THR A 120 -2.74 0.08 8.25
CA THR A 120 -1.30 -0.16 8.06
C THR A 120 -0.49 1.14 8.05
N VAL A 121 -0.97 2.19 7.36
CA VAL A 121 -0.32 3.51 7.35
C VAL A 121 -0.31 4.14 8.75
N GLY A 122 -1.43 4.06 9.49
CA GLY A 122 -1.53 4.55 10.86
C GLY A 122 -0.59 3.82 11.83
N ALA A 123 -0.53 2.49 11.74
CA ALA A 123 0.36 1.66 12.57
C ALA A 123 1.84 1.94 12.26
N LEU A 124 2.21 2.10 10.98
CA LEU A 124 3.57 2.45 10.56
C LEU A 124 3.99 3.82 11.11
N LYS A 125 3.11 4.82 11.07
CA LYS A 125 3.36 6.16 11.63
C LYS A 125 3.56 6.10 13.15
N ALA A 126 2.73 5.34 13.87
CA ALA A 126 2.83 5.16 15.31
C ALA A 126 4.14 4.45 15.71
N ALA A 127 4.52 3.39 15.00
CA ALA A 127 5.78 2.68 15.22
C ALA A 127 7.00 3.60 15.02
N ARG A 128 7.01 4.39 13.94
CA ARG A 128 8.09 5.35 13.67
C ARG A 128 8.21 6.40 14.78
N THR A 129 7.09 6.97 15.22
CA THR A 129 7.07 7.95 16.32
C THR A 129 7.64 7.34 17.61
N ALA A 130 7.23 6.12 17.97
CA ALA A 130 7.75 5.43 19.15
C ALA A 130 9.25 5.12 19.06
N SER A 131 9.77 4.78 17.88
CA SER A 131 11.22 4.60 17.65
C SER A 131 11.99 5.92 17.74
N ASP A 132 11.47 7.00 17.14
CA ASP A 132 12.09 8.33 17.19
C ASP A 132 12.12 8.88 18.63
N ASP A 133 11.05 8.67 19.41
CA ASP A 133 10.97 9.05 20.83
C ASP A 133 11.93 8.24 21.71
N ALA A 134 12.02 6.92 21.49
CA ALA A 134 12.98 6.06 22.20
C ALA A 134 14.43 6.45 21.90
N TYR A 135 14.75 6.80 20.66
CA TYR A 135 16.06 7.33 20.28
C TYR A 135 16.35 8.67 20.99
N ARG A 136 15.41 9.61 20.99
CA ARG A 136 15.57 10.90 21.71
C ARG A 136 15.75 10.70 23.22
N ALA A 137 15.09 9.71 23.82
CA ALA A 137 15.27 9.36 25.23
C ALA A 137 16.68 8.79 25.50
N LEU A 138 17.19 7.92 24.62
CA LEU A 138 18.55 7.39 24.71
C LEU A 138 19.60 8.51 24.64
N VAL A 139 19.51 9.41 23.65
CA VAL A 139 20.44 10.55 23.51
C VAL A 139 20.45 11.42 24.76
N LYS A 140 19.27 11.78 25.28
CA LYS A 140 19.15 12.55 26.53
C LYS A 140 19.78 11.86 27.73
N MET A 141 19.60 10.54 27.85
CA MET A 141 20.17 9.76 28.95
C MET A 141 21.70 9.69 28.86
N VAL A 142 22.26 9.48 27.66
CA VAL A 142 23.70 9.43 27.43
C VAL A 142 24.35 10.78 27.73
N ASN A 143 23.76 11.89 27.26
CA ASN A 143 24.26 13.23 27.56
C ASN A 143 24.18 13.55 29.06
N ALA A 144 23.07 13.21 29.73
CA ALA A 144 22.93 13.41 31.16
C ALA A 144 23.93 12.59 31.99
N LEU A 145 24.23 11.35 31.57
CA LEU A 145 25.23 10.50 32.22
C LEU A 145 26.65 11.03 32.03
N ALA A 146 26.99 11.50 30.82
CA ALA A 146 28.27 12.13 30.54
C ALA A 146 28.49 13.41 31.38
N LEU A 147 27.45 14.24 31.53
CA LEU A 147 27.49 15.43 32.39
C LEU A 147 27.68 15.10 33.88
N VAL A 148 27.01 14.06 34.39
CA VAL A 148 26.98 13.74 35.83
C VAL A 148 28.18 12.91 36.30
N TYR A 149 28.65 11.97 35.47
CA TYR A 149 29.72 11.03 35.84
C TYR A 149 31.06 11.28 35.11
N GLY A 150 31.07 12.21 34.15
CA GLY A 150 32.22 12.53 33.33
C GLY A 150 32.18 11.85 31.96
N GLU A 151 32.45 12.62 30.92
CA GLU A 151 32.33 12.21 29.51
C GLU A 151 33.19 11.00 29.13
N LYS A 152 34.30 10.81 29.86
CA LYS A 152 35.40 9.90 29.49
C LYS A 152 34.95 8.46 29.26
N ASP A 153 33.99 7.97 30.06
CA ASP A 153 33.46 6.61 29.96
C ASP A 153 32.38 6.45 28.87
N TYR A 154 31.90 7.56 28.30
CA TYR A 154 30.85 7.60 27.26
C TYR A 154 31.38 7.96 25.87
N THR A 155 32.53 8.64 25.76
CA THR A 155 33.20 9.02 24.50
C THR A 155 33.20 7.92 23.44
N ALA A 156 33.64 6.71 23.77
CA ALA A 156 33.71 5.59 22.82
C ALA A 156 32.34 5.16 22.25
N PHE A 157 31.27 5.28 23.04
CA PHE A 157 29.91 5.01 22.59
C PHE A 157 29.37 6.15 21.71
N ILE A 158 29.63 7.40 22.10
CA ILE A 158 29.24 8.61 21.38
C ILE A 158 29.89 8.65 19.99
N ASP A 159 31.21 8.43 19.92
CA ASP A 159 31.97 8.41 18.67
C ASP A 159 31.51 7.27 17.74
N TYR A 160 31.22 6.07 18.28
CA TYR A 160 30.65 4.96 17.52
C TYR A 160 29.26 5.30 16.95
N ALA A 161 28.35 5.80 17.79
CA ALA A 161 27.00 6.17 17.36
C ALA A 161 27.03 7.29 16.30
N ASN A 162 27.83 8.34 16.51
CA ASN A 162 27.99 9.44 15.55
C ASN A 162 28.61 8.98 14.22
N THR A 163 29.52 7.99 14.25
CA THR A 163 30.10 7.39 13.05
C THR A 163 29.03 6.60 12.26
N GLU A 164 28.27 5.72 12.91
CA GLU A 164 27.18 4.96 12.27
C GLU A 164 26.09 5.87 11.71
N ILE A 165 25.66 6.89 12.46
CA ILE A 165 24.70 7.89 11.99
C ILE A 165 25.21 8.62 10.74
N THR A 166 26.50 8.96 10.70
CA THR A 166 27.13 9.66 9.58
C THR A 166 27.24 8.76 8.34
N HIS A 167 27.66 7.51 8.54
CA HIS A 167 27.72 6.47 7.52
C HIS A 167 26.32 6.22 6.92
N TYR A 168 25.31 5.97 7.75
CA TYR A 168 23.93 5.74 7.30
C TYR A 168 23.33 6.93 6.55
N LYS A 169 23.54 8.17 7.04
CA LYS A 169 23.09 9.38 6.34
C LYS A 169 23.72 9.50 4.95
N ARG A 170 25.01 9.17 4.81
CA ARG A 170 25.78 9.30 3.56
C ARG A 170 25.48 8.18 2.56
N GLU A 171 25.46 6.94 3.01
CA GLU A 171 25.43 5.75 2.15
C GLU A 171 24.03 5.15 1.94
N VAL A 172 23.09 5.37 2.89
CA VAL A 172 21.73 4.82 2.82
C VAL A 172 20.67 5.89 2.51
N LEU A 173 20.86 7.12 2.99
CA LEU A 173 19.93 8.23 2.76
C LEU A 173 20.40 9.25 1.72
N ASN A 174 21.62 9.11 1.18
CA ASN A 174 22.29 10.04 0.25
C ASN A 174 22.26 11.52 0.71
N GLN A 175 22.25 11.75 2.02
CA GLN A 175 22.26 13.09 2.62
C GLN A 175 23.69 13.58 2.83
N LYS A 176 23.91 14.89 2.64
CA LYS A 176 25.20 15.52 2.90
C LYS A 176 25.46 15.65 4.41
N ALA A 177 26.07 14.61 4.99
CA ALA A 177 26.54 14.62 6.38
C ALA A 177 28.00 15.09 6.48
N SER A 178 28.29 15.89 7.52
CA SER A 178 29.66 16.28 7.91
C SER A 178 30.52 15.06 8.24
N ALA A 179 31.83 15.26 8.46
CA ALA A 179 32.65 14.24 9.11
C ALA A 179 32.14 14.00 10.54
N PRO A 180 32.23 12.77 11.08
CA PRO A 180 31.83 12.52 12.46
C PRO A 180 32.73 13.30 13.42
N SER A 181 32.14 14.16 14.24
CA SER A 181 32.85 14.84 15.31
C SER A 181 33.22 13.83 16.38
N THR A 182 34.52 13.57 16.57
CA THR A 182 35.02 12.76 17.68
C THR A 182 35.12 13.63 18.94
N SER A 183 34.68 13.07 20.06
CA SER A 183 34.58 13.76 21.36
C SER A 183 35.94 14.15 21.99
N GLY A 184 37.05 13.87 21.31
CA GLY A 184 38.42 14.22 21.73
C GLY A 184 39.03 15.45 21.06
N SER A 185 38.32 16.18 20.19
CA SER A 185 38.89 17.28 19.39
C SER A 185 39.09 18.59 20.17
N SER A 186 39.84 18.56 21.27
CA SER A 186 40.42 19.77 21.87
C SER A 186 41.39 20.43 20.88
N ALA A 187 41.22 21.74 20.65
CA ALA A 187 42.00 22.47 19.67
C ALA A 187 43.51 22.43 19.99
N VAL A 188 44.31 22.03 19.01
CA VAL A 188 45.74 22.32 18.96
C VAL A 188 46.06 23.10 17.68
N ASP A 189 46.17 24.42 17.85
CA ASP A 189 46.92 25.26 16.91
C ASP A 189 48.38 24.80 16.89
N SER A 190 48.90 24.53 15.69
CA SER A 190 50.33 24.39 15.41
C SER A 190 50.54 24.43 13.90
N GLY A 191 50.59 25.64 13.33
CA GLY A 191 51.11 25.80 11.98
C GLY A 191 52.61 25.48 11.91
N SER A 192 53.02 24.64 10.96
CA SER A 192 54.34 24.78 10.33
C SER A 192 54.40 24.14 8.95
N SER A 193 55.23 24.74 8.11
CA SER A 193 55.42 24.46 6.70
C SER A 193 55.97 23.06 6.39
N SER A 194 55.53 22.46 5.27
CA SER A 194 56.46 21.85 4.30
C SER A 194 55.81 21.65 2.93
N THR A 195 55.98 22.64 2.04
CA THR A 195 55.96 22.38 0.60
C THR A 195 57.18 21.58 0.18
N PRO A 196 57.03 20.66 -0.78
CA PRO A 196 57.87 20.76 -1.97
C PRO A 196 57.04 20.85 -3.26
N SER A 197 57.63 21.46 -4.30
CA SER A 197 56.98 21.80 -5.57
C SER A 197 57.64 21.11 -6.76
N GLY A 198 56.87 20.95 -7.85
CA GLY A 198 57.28 20.42 -9.15
C GLY A 198 57.10 18.90 -9.28
N GLY A 199 56.50 18.35 -10.35
CA GLY A 199 55.93 18.85 -11.61
C GLY A 199 55.77 17.62 -12.55
N GLY A 200 55.04 17.58 -13.67
CA GLY A 200 54.18 18.50 -14.41
C GLY A 200 53.91 17.89 -15.80
N SER A 201 52.80 18.26 -16.49
CA SER A 201 52.35 17.73 -17.82
C SER A 201 51.66 16.35 -17.80
N SER A 202 50.66 16.03 -18.65
CA SER A 202 49.79 16.87 -19.51
C SER A 202 48.59 16.07 -20.06
N SER A 203 47.51 16.79 -20.42
CA SER A 203 46.50 16.49 -21.47
C SER A 203 45.67 15.18 -21.42
N GLY A 204 44.34 15.33 -21.37
CA GLY A 204 43.35 14.29 -21.67
C GLY A 204 41.91 14.82 -21.66
N THR A 205 41.41 15.29 -22.81
CA THR A 205 40.07 15.94 -22.96
C THR A 205 39.02 15.04 -23.62
N GLY A 206 37.77 15.10 -23.17
CA GLY A 206 36.55 14.56 -23.81
C GLY A 206 35.45 14.31 -22.76
N SER A 207 34.34 15.07 -22.73
CA SER A 207 33.07 14.81 -23.45
C SER A 207 32.56 13.37 -23.27
N SER A 208 31.33 13.08 -22.84
CA SER A 208 30.14 13.91 -22.48
C SER A 208 29.29 13.12 -21.42
N SER A 209 28.03 13.37 -21.03
CA SER A 209 26.85 13.98 -21.68
C SER A 209 25.80 14.49 -20.66
N SER A 210 24.69 15.03 -21.17
CA SER A 210 23.51 15.56 -20.47
C SER A 210 22.48 14.51 -19.98
N GLY A 211 21.86 14.79 -18.83
CA GLY A 211 20.58 14.23 -18.35
C GLY A 211 20.37 14.67 -16.90
N GLY A 212 19.46 15.57 -16.54
CA GLY A 212 18.09 15.71 -17.03
C GLY A 212 17.16 15.14 -15.96
N SER A 213 16.81 15.95 -14.95
CA SER A 213 15.89 15.54 -13.88
C SER A 213 15.09 16.72 -13.35
N THR A 214 13.80 16.46 -13.11
CA THR A 214 12.75 17.44 -12.91
C THR A 214 12.61 17.89 -11.46
N SER A 215 12.08 19.10 -11.28
CA SER A 215 11.82 19.72 -9.98
C SER A 215 10.80 18.94 -9.14
N GLY A 216 11.25 18.36 -8.02
CA GLY A 216 10.40 17.94 -6.90
C GLY A 216 10.73 18.79 -5.68
N GLY A 217 9.81 19.69 -5.28
CA GLY A 217 10.06 20.61 -4.17
C GLY A 217 10.00 19.92 -2.81
N SER A 218 11.13 19.84 -2.11
CA SER A 218 11.14 19.54 -0.67
C SER A 218 11.13 20.84 0.13
N SER A 219 10.02 21.08 0.82
CA SER A 219 9.88 22.20 1.77
C SER A 219 10.90 22.07 2.90
N SER A 220 11.78 23.06 3.02
CA SER A 220 12.70 23.17 4.16
C SER A 220 11.93 23.45 5.45
N SER A 221 12.13 22.60 6.45
CA SER A 221 11.88 22.90 7.87
C SER A 221 13.07 22.34 8.65
N GLY A 222 13.49 23.04 9.71
CA GLY A 222 14.77 22.85 10.41
C GLY A 222 15.15 21.38 10.64
N GLY A 223 16.43 21.01 10.51
CA GLY A 223 17.57 21.81 10.93
C GLY A 223 17.73 21.63 12.45
N ASP A 224 18.94 21.21 12.84
CA ASP A 224 19.40 20.86 14.20
C ASP A 224 19.32 19.38 14.63
N ASN A 225 20.50 18.76 14.58
CA ASN A 225 21.09 17.83 15.54
C ASN A 225 20.40 16.49 15.82
N GLY A 226 20.54 15.59 14.85
CA GLY A 226 20.53 14.13 15.06
C GLY A 226 21.94 13.55 15.23
N VAL A 227 22.85 14.28 15.88
CA VAL A 227 24.17 13.82 16.37
C VAL A 227 24.13 13.92 17.89
N ILE A 228 24.87 13.05 18.57
CA ILE A 228 25.07 13.15 20.01
C ILE A 228 26.19 14.16 20.25
N GLU A 229 25.82 15.39 20.55
CA GLU A 229 26.72 16.47 20.95
C GLU A 229 26.72 16.59 22.48
N LEU A 230 27.90 16.80 23.05
CA LEU A 230 28.09 17.13 24.46
C LEU A 230 28.07 18.66 24.58
N GLU A 231 27.33 19.19 25.56
CA GLU A 231 27.26 20.63 25.91
C GLU A 231 28.24 20.98 27.04
#